data_AF-A0A966Y3F4-F1
#
_entry.id   AF-A0A966Y3F4-F1
#
_cell.length_a   1.000
_cell.length_b   1.000
_cell.length_c   1.000
_cell.angle_alpha   90.00
_cell.angle_beta   90.00
_cell.angle_gamma   90.00
#
_symmetry.space_group_name_H-M   'P 1'
#
loop_
_entity.id
_entity.type
_entity.pdbx_description
1 polymer ?
#
loop_
_entity_poly.entity_id
_entity_poly.type
_entity_poly.pdbx_seq_one_letter_code
_entity_poly.pdbx_strand_id
1 'polypeptide(L)'
;DDAWCDDPDYPTYNSKVITPYPARTETLWREDHLYDIIVVLGHNDAPVVPGAGSAIFLHVAAPGYSPTEGCVAVAIEDLRAILRDARKGDEIEVL
;
A
#
# COMPACT_ATOMS: atom_id res chain seq x y z
N ASP A 1 1.35 6.96 14.19
CA ASP A 1 1.19 5.63 14.84
C ASP A 1 0.56 4.62 13.88
N ASP A 2 -0.08 5.07 12.79
CA ASP A 2 -0.54 4.19 11.70
C ASP A 2 0.58 3.33 11.08
N ALA A 3 0.31 2.02 10.95
CA ALA A 3 1.17 1.03 10.32
C ALA A 3 0.36 -0.06 9.60
N TRP A 4 1.02 -0.91 8.82
CA TRP A 4 0.42 -2.07 8.16
C TRP A 4 1.18 -3.33 8.54
N CYS A 5 0.50 -4.35 9.06
CA CYS A 5 1.15 -5.61 9.42
C CYS A 5 1.49 -6.39 8.14
N ASP A 6 2.78 -6.59 7.90
CA ASP A 6 3.35 -7.31 6.77
C ASP A 6 3.99 -8.64 7.21
N ASP A 7 3.74 -9.07 8.44
CA ASP A 7 4.24 -10.31 9.03
C ASP A 7 3.29 -11.49 8.76
N PRO A 8 3.66 -12.48 7.93
CA PRO A 8 2.80 -13.60 7.59
C PRO A 8 2.49 -14.53 8.77
N ASP A 9 3.27 -14.48 9.85
CA ASP A 9 3.06 -15.32 11.03
C ASP A 9 2.05 -14.72 12.02
N TYR A 10 1.53 -13.51 11.75
CA TYR A 10 0.58 -12.82 12.62
C TYR A 10 -0.88 -12.89 12.12
N PRO A 11 -1.86 -12.98 13.03
CA PRO A 11 -3.29 -13.02 12.65
C PRO A 11 -3.79 -11.77 11.90
N THR A 12 -3.09 -10.64 12.05
CA THR A 12 -3.38 -9.38 11.36
C THR A 12 -2.58 -9.20 10.08
N TYR A 13 -1.98 -10.26 9.54
CA TYR A 13 -1.23 -10.18 8.29
C TYR A 13 -2.03 -9.47 7.21
N ASN A 14 -1.36 -8.58 6.49
CA ASN A 14 -1.92 -7.74 5.44
C ASN A 14 -3.11 -6.86 5.88
N SER A 15 -3.01 -6.22 7.06
CA SER A 15 -4.03 -5.30 7.54
C SER A 15 -3.47 -4.09 8.29
N LYS A 16 -4.27 -3.02 8.40
CA LYS A 16 -3.92 -1.81 9.14
C LYS A 16 -3.85 -2.08 10.64
N VAL A 17 -2.77 -1.62 11.29
CA VAL A 17 -2.54 -1.70 12.74
C VAL A 17 -2.03 -0.35 13.27
N ILE A 18 -1.87 -0.23 14.59
CA ILE A 18 -1.34 0.96 15.28
C ILE A 18 -0.10 0.57 16.08
N THR A 19 0.92 1.42 16.08
CA THR A 19 2.18 1.21 16.82
C THR A 19 2.14 1.74 18.26
N PRO A 20 2.89 1.14 19.21
CA PRO A 20 3.76 -0.02 19.03
C PRO A 20 2.97 -1.31 18.78
N TYR A 21 3.42 -2.11 17.82
CA TYR A 21 2.80 -3.37 17.43
C TYR A 21 3.83 -4.50 17.56
N PRO A 22 3.45 -5.72 18.02
CA PRO A 22 4.42 -6.77 18.35
C PRO A 22 4.93 -7.58 17.14
N ALA A 23 4.41 -7.34 15.94
CA ALA A 23 4.81 -7.99 14.69
C ALA A 23 5.62 -7.04 13.81
N ARG A 24 6.20 -7.56 12.71
CA ARG A 24 6.74 -6.69 11.65
C ARG A 24 5.61 -5.84 11.05
N THR A 25 5.93 -4.58 10.78
CA THR A 25 5.02 -3.64 10.16
C THR A 25 5.70 -2.71 9.15
N GLU A 26 4.98 -2.38 8.08
CA GLU A 26 5.28 -1.23 7.22
C GLU A 26 4.77 0.05 7.91
N THR A 27 5.63 1.07 7.99
CA THR A 27 5.25 2.36 8.60
C THR A 27 4.50 3.22 7.59
N LEU A 28 3.27 3.62 7.91
CA LEU A 28 2.44 4.38 6.96
C LEU A 28 2.71 5.89 7.00
N TRP A 29 3.31 6.39 8.08
CA TRP A 29 3.70 7.79 8.20
C TRP A 29 5.19 7.98 7.90
N ARG A 30 5.51 8.46 6.69
CA ARG A 30 6.88 8.55 6.17
C ARG A 30 7.25 9.99 5.88
N GLU A 31 8.51 10.36 6.14
CA GLU A 31 9.06 11.69 5.86
C GLU A 31 9.47 11.88 4.40
N ASP A 32 9.53 10.79 3.63
CA ASP A 32 9.95 10.78 2.22
C ASP A 32 8.82 11.09 1.22
N HIS A 33 7.62 11.40 1.72
CA HIS A 33 6.41 11.73 0.96
C HIS A 33 5.86 10.63 0.05
N LEU A 34 6.45 9.43 0.03
CA LEU A 34 5.98 8.34 -0.83
C LEU A 34 4.55 7.93 -0.48
N TYR A 35 4.20 8.02 0.81
CA TYR A 35 2.90 7.68 1.37
C TYR A 35 2.07 8.91 1.79
N ASP A 36 2.35 10.07 1.20
CA ASP A 36 1.46 11.24 1.34
C ASP A 36 0.01 10.89 0.93
N ILE A 37 -0.12 9.97 -0.04
CA ILE A 37 -1.38 9.31 -0.38
C ILE A 37 -1.08 7.84 -0.68
N ILE A 38 -1.85 6.93 -0.07
CA ILE A 38 -1.85 5.50 -0.39
C ILE A 38 -3.27 5.05 -0.73
N VAL A 39 -3.38 4.12 -1.68
CA VAL A 39 -4.63 3.41 -2.00
C VAL A 39 -4.37 1.92 -1.85
N VAL A 40 -5.18 1.24 -1.03
CA VAL A 40 -5.13 -0.21 -0.89
C VAL A 40 -5.72 -0.85 -2.15
N LEU A 41 -4.93 -1.67 -2.85
CA LEU A 41 -5.32 -2.27 -4.13
C LEU A 41 -6.03 -3.63 -4.01
N GLY A 42 -6.23 -4.11 -2.79
CA GLY A 42 -6.91 -5.39 -2.54
C GLY A 42 -6.08 -6.63 -2.88
N HIS A 43 -4.76 -6.49 -3.03
CA HIS A 43 -3.89 -7.66 -3.15
C HIS A 43 -3.90 -8.47 -1.85
N ASN A 44 -4.25 -9.75 -1.93
CA ASN A 44 -4.21 -10.70 -0.81
C ASN A 44 -5.01 -10.25 0.43
N ASP A 45 -6.16 -9.58 0.27
CA ASP A 45 -6.91 -8.99 1.38
C ASP A 45 -8.17 -9.78 1.79
N ALA A 46 -8.79 -10.54 0.87
CA ALA A 46 -10.01 -11.30 1.14
C ALA A 46 -10.17 -12.56 0.25
N PRO A 47 -9.81 -13.75 0.75
CA PRO A 47 -9.16 -14.03 2.03
C PRO A 47 -7.67 -13.72 2.02
N VAL A 48 -7.11 -13.36 3.17
CA VAL A 48 -5.66 -13.23 3.35
C VAL A 48 -5.01 -14.61 3.41
N VAL A 49 -4.00 -14.83 2.57
CA VAL A 49 -3.15 -16.03 2.56
C VAL A 49 -1.74 -15.66 3.05
N PRO A 50 -1.27 -16.21 4.19
CA PRO A 50 0.08 -15.98 4.68
C PRO A 50 1.17 -16.23 3.63
N GLY A 51 2.10 -15.28 3.48
CA GLY A 51 3.23 -15.38 2.56
C GLY A 51 2.91 -15.07 1.10
N ALA A 52 1.66 -14.77 0.74
CA ALA A 52 1.26 -14.40 -0.62
C ALA A 52 1.46 -12.90 -0.95
N GLY A 53 2.25 -12.19 -0.14
CA GLY A 53 2.52 -10.75 -0.28
C GLY A 53 1.54 -9.89 0.53
N SER A 54 1.97 -8.68 0.88
CA SER A 54 1.21 -7.73 1.70
C SER A 54 1.64 -6.30 1.41
N ALA A 55 0.88 -5.33 1.91
CA ALA A 55 1.21 -3.90 1.80
C ALA A 55 1.41 -3.43 0.34
N ILE A 56 0.63 -4.01 -0.60
CA ILE A 56 0.64 -3.59 -2.00
C ILE A 56 -0.32 -2.43 -2.17
N PHE A 57 0.25 -1.25 -2.39
CA PHE A 57 -0.46 0.01 -2.52
C PHE A 57 -0.23 0.64 -3.89
N LEU A 58 -1.15 1.52 -4.27
CA LEU A 58 -0.87 2.62 -5.19
C LEU A 58 -0.43 3.84 -4.37
N HIS A 59 0.74 4.38 -4.67
CA HIS A 59 1.31 5.51 -3.91
C HIS A 59 2.12 6.48 -4.80
N VAL A 60 2.70 7.51 -4.19
CA VAL A 60 3.49 8.53 -4.89
C VAL A 60 4.85 7.94 -5.30
N ALA A 61 5.23 8.13 -6.56
CA ALA A 61 6.52 7.70 -7.08
C ALA A 61 7.69 8.48 -6.46
N ALA A 62 8.76 7.75 -6.17
CA ALA A 62 10.03 8.35 -5.82
C ALA A 62 10.59 9.18 -6.98
N PRO A 63 11.40 10.22 -6.71
CA PRO A 63 12.08 10.98 -7.76
C PRO A 63 12.84 10.06 -8.72
N GLY A 64 12.60 10.22 -10.02
CA GLY A 64 13.21 9.38 -11.05
C GLY A 64 12.62 7.98 -11.20
N TYR A 65 11.49 7.68 -10.56
CA TYR A 65 10.75 6.43 -10.71
C TYR A 65 11.60 5.18 -10.41
N SER A 66 12.34 5.20 -9.30
CA SER A 66 13.05 4.00 -8.84
C SER A 66 12.08 2.82 -8.65
N PRO A 67 12.50 1.58 -8.92
CA PRO A 67 11.65 0.40 -8.77
C PRO A 67 11.04 0.28 -7.37
N THR A 68 9.82 -0.22 -7.30
CA THR A 68 9.14 -0.57 -6.05
C THR A 68 9.38 -2.04 -5.70
N GLU A 69 9.05 -2.42 -4.47
CA GLU A 69 9.04 -3.83 -4.03
C GLU A 69 7.69 -4.52 -4.32
N GLY A 70 6.99 -4.09 -5.37
CA GLY A 70 5.71 -4.67 -5.82
C GLY A 70 4.53 -3.72 -5.82
N CYS A 71 4.63 -2.56 -5.14
CA CYS A 71 3.63 -1.50 -5.22
C CYS A 71 3.53 -0.88 -6.62
N VAL A 72 2.42 -0.23 -6.90
CA VAL A 72 2.28 0.65 -8.08
C VAL A 72 2.58 2.08 -7.65
N ALA A 73 3.41 2.78 -8.41
CA ALA A 73 3.80 4.14 -8.09
C ALA A 73 3.66 5.06 -9.31
N VAL A 74 3.03 6.22 -9.10
CA VAL A 74 2.78 7.23 -10.14
C VAL A 74 3.09 8.63 -9.62
N ALA A 75 3.22 9.63 -10.50
CA ALA A 75 3.37 11.02 -10.05
C ALA A 75 2.18 11.46 -9.18
N ILE A 76 2.41 12.37 -8.24
CA ILE A 76 1.35 12.85 -7.33
C ILE A 76 0.19 13.52 -8.10
N GLU A 77 0.48 14.18 -9.22
CA GLU A 77 -0.52 14.78 -10.09
C GLU A 77 -1.42 13.72 -10.74
N ASP A 78 -0.83 12.62 -11.21
CA ASP A 78 -1.55 11.49 -11.80
C ASP A 78 -2.36 10.75 -10.75
N LEU A 79 -1.79 10.51 -9.57
CA LEU A 79 -2.50 9.90 -8.44
C LEU A 79 -3.75 10.71 -8.07
N ARG A 80 -3.62 12.05 -8.01
CA ARG A 80 -4.75 12.94 -7.76
C ARG A 80 -5.78 12.93 -8.88
N ALA A 81 -5.36 12.76 -10.14
CA ALA A 81 -6.28 12.62 -11.26
C ALA A 81 -7.06 11.29 -11.17
N ILE A 82 -6.36 10.17 -10.95
CA ILE A 82 -6.96 8.85 -10.73
C ILE A 82 -8.00 8.92 -9.62
N LEU A 83 -7.65 9.48 -8.46
CA LEU A 83 -8.55 9.58 -7.31
C LEU A 83 -9.76 10.49 -7.53
N ARG A 84 -9.66 11.47 -8.43
CA ARG A 84 -10.78 12.34 -8.78
C ARG A 84 -11.82 11.60 -9.61
N ASP A 85 -11.38 10.70 -10.47
CA ASP A 85 -12.23 10.03 -11.45
C ASP A 85 -12.70 8.65 -10.96
N ALA A 86 -11.94 8.03 -10.05
CA ALA A 86 -12.19 6.70 -9.52
C ALA A 86 -13.55 6.58 -8.81
N ARG A 87 -14.20 5.44 -9.02
CA ARG A 87 -15.47 5.05 -8.41
C ARG A 87 -15.35 3.67 -7.78
N LYS A 88 -16.30 3.36 -6.91
CA LYS A 88 -16.40 2.01 -6.33
C LYS A 88 -16.60 0.99 -7.45
N GLY A 89 -15.71 0.00 -7.49
CA GLY A 89 -15.74 -1.07 -8.49
C GLY A 89 -14.83 -0.84 -9.68
N ASP A 90 -14.12 0.28 -9.75
CA ASP A 90 -13.05 0.46 -10.72
C ASP A 90 -11.87 -0.46 -10.39
N GLU A 91 -11.20 -0.94 -11.43
CA GLU A 91 -10.06 -1.85 -11.35
C GLU A 91 -8.82 -1.18 -11.96
N ILE A 92 -7.64 -1.51 -11.44
CA ILE A 92 -6.36 -1.08 -11.99
C ILE A 92 -5.70 -2.28 -12.66
N GLU A 93 -5.44 -2.17 -13.96
CA GLU A 93 -4.67 -3.15 -14.72
C GLU A 93 -3.27 -2.59 -15.02
N VAL A 94 -2.24 -3.38 -14.74
CA VAL A 94 -0.85 -3.07 -15.07
C VAL A 94 -0.41 -4.01 -16.18
N LEU A 95 -0.04 -3.45 -17.33
CA LEU A 95 0.31 -4.17 -18.57
C LEU A 95 1.82 -4.49 -18.67
#